data_AF-A0A432ND32-F1
#
_entry.id   AF-A0A432ND32-F1
#
_cell.length_a   1.000
_cell.length_b   1.000
_cell.length_c   1.000
_cell.angle_alpha   90.00
_cell.angle_beta   90.00
_cell.angle_gamma   90.00
#
_symmetry.space_group_name_H-M   'P 1'
#
loop_
_entity.id
_entity.type
_entity.pdbx_description
1 polymer ?
#
loop_
_entity_poly.entity_id
_entity_poly.type
_entity_poly.pdbx_seq_one_letter_code
_entity_poly.pdbx_strand_id
1 'polypeptide(L)'
;MSDNDVALKPKTKVKPKLDRPKLYKVILVNDDYTPREFVIVILKVVFRMSEETGYRVMMTAHKLGSCVVVICARDIAETKAKEGIDLAKEMGFPLMFTTEPEE
;
A
#
# COMPACT_ATOMS: atom_id res chain seq x y z
N MET A 1 64.28 26.00 -10.98
CA MET A 1 62.86 26.38 -10.79
C MET A 1 62.08 25.10 -11.03
N SER A 2 61.44 24.56 -10.00
CA SER A 2 60.82 23.24 -10.04
C SER A 2 59.36 23.37 -10.43
N ASP A 3 59.01 22.83 -11.60
CA ASP A 3 57.63 22.73 -12.05
C ASP A 3 56.86 21.74 -11.15
N ASN A 4 55.89 22.27 -10.40
CA ASN A 4 55.03 21.51 -9.53
C ASN A 4 53.77 21.13 -10.31
N ASP A 5 53.82 20.00 -10.99
CA ASP A 5 52.70 19.47 -11.78
C ASP A 5 51.70 18.77 -10.84
N VAL A 6 50.77 19.54 -10.28
CA VAL A 6 49.72 19.01 -9.40
C VAL A 6 48.60 18.41 -10.26
N ALA A 7 48.76 17.14 -10.62
CA ALA A 7 47.74 16.36 -11.29
C ALA A 7 46.50 16.17 -10.39
N LEU A 8 45.44 16.94 -10.66
CA LEU A 8 44.13 16.79 -10.04
C LEU A 8 43.49 15.46 -10.49
N LYS A 9 43.56 14.43 -9.64
CA LYS A 9 42.85 13.16 -9.88
C LYS A 9 41.34 13.41 -9.93
N PRO A 10 40.64 13.01 -11.01
CA PRO A 10 39.21 13.25 -11.14
C PRO A 10 38.44 12.47 -10.07
N LYS A 11 37.66 13.19 -9.25
CA LYS A 11 36.73 12.59 -8.29
C LYS A 11 35.66 11.81 -9.07
N THR A 12 35.67 10.49 -8.92
CA THR A 12 34.64 9.59 -9.47
C THR A 12 33.28 10.01 -8.93
N LYS A 13 32.41 10.55 -9.81
CA LYS A 13 31.01 10.84 -9.48
C LYS A 13 30.29 9.51 -9.23
N VAL A 14 30.07 9.15 -7.97
CA VAL A 14 29.23 8.00 -7.60
C VAL A 14 27.79 8.35 -8.02
N LYS A 15 27.29 7.71 -9.08
CA LYS A 15 25.86 7.77 -9.39
C LYS A 15 25.12 7.05 -8.26
N PRO A 16 24.16 7.69 -7.56
CA PRO A 16 23.35 7.00 -6.56
C PRO A 16 22.67 5.80 -7.23
N LYS A 17 22.85 4.60 -6.69
CA LYS A 17 21.99 3.47 -7.07
C LYS A 17 20.61 3.76 -6.49
N LEU A 18 19.66 4.07 -7.36
CA LEU A 18 18.25 4.16 -7.00
C LEU A 18 17.73 2.73 -6.84
N ASP A 19 17.58 2.28 -5.61
CA ASP A 19 16.92 1.01 -5.34
C ASP A 19 15.44 1.13 -5.72
N ARG A 20 14.88 0.06 -6.29
CA ARG A 20 13.45 0.02 -6.61
C ARG A 20 12.65 0.14 -5.30
N PRO A 21 11.56 0.93 -5.28
CA PRO A 21 10.71 1.01 -4.09
C PRO A 21 10.21 -0.37 -3.71
N LYS A 22 10.34 -0.73 -2.42
CA LYS A 22 9.73 -1.95 -1.91
C LYS A 22 8.21 -1.80 -2.02
N LEU A 23 7.59 -2.74 -2.71
CA LEU A 23 6.16 -2.82 -2.86
C LEU A 23 5.55 -3.53 -1.65
N TYR A 24 4.32 -3.15 -1.33
CA TYR A 24 3.56 -3.62 -0.19
C TYR A 24 2.16 -3.98 -0.64
N LYS A 25 1.67 -5.11 -0.17
CA LYS A 25 0.28 -5.53 -0.28
C LYS A 25 -0.55 -4.78 0.76
N VAL A 26 -1.71 -4.26 0.35
CA VAL A 26 -2.79 -3.88 1.27
C VAL A 26 -3.82 -4.99 1.27
N ILE A 27 -4.16 -5.50 2.44
CA ILE A 27 -4.99 -6.69 2.63
C ILE A 27 -6.24 -6.30 3.40
N LEU A 28 -7.41 -6.63 2.84
CA LEU A 28 -8.69 -6.58 3.54
C LEU A 28 -8.85 -7.85 4.38
N VAL A 29 -9.16 -7.69 5.67
CA VAL A 29 -9.40 -8.82 6.60
C VAL A 29 -10.91 -8.94 6.84
N ASN A 30 -11.43 -10.16 6.77
CA ASN A 30 -12.84 -10.43 7.06
C ASN A 30 -13.16 -10.31 8.55
N ASP A 31 -14.37 -9.86 8.84
CA ASP A 31 -14.98 -9.82 10.16
C ASP A 31 -16.50 -10.09 10.04
N ASP A 32 -17.17 -10.38 11.16
CA ASP A 32 -18.58 -10.78 11.18
C ASP A 32 -19.56 -9.62 11.43
N TYR A 33 -19.08 -8.38 11.55
CA TYR A 33 -19.88 -7.24 12.01
C TYR A 33 -20.01 -6.12 10.96
N THR A 34 -19.04 -5.98 10.05
CA THR A 34 -19.05 -4.93 9.03
C THR A 34 -20.01 -5.32 7.89
N PRO A 35 -21.02 -4.48 7.57
CA PRO A 35 -21.93 -4.76 6.46
C PRO A 35 -21.20 -4.84 5.11
N ARG A 36 -21.54 -5.83 4.28
CA ARG A 36 -20.90 -6.05 2.97
C ARG A 36 -20.94 -4.81 2.07
N GLU A 37 -22.09 -4.13 2.03
CA GLU A 37 -22.25 -2.90 1.25
C GLU A 37 -21.32 -1.79 1.74
N PHE A 38 -21.09 -1.70 3.05
CA PHE A 38 -20.16 -0.73 3.62
C PHE A 38 -18.72 -1.01 3.20
N VAL A 39 -18.30 -2.28 3.17
CA VAL A 39 -16.98 -2.68 2.68
C VAL A 39 -16.80 -2.26 1.21
N ILE A 40 -17.81 -2.47 0.35
CA ILE A 40 -17.75 -2.07 -1.07
C ILE A 40 -17.62 -0.55 -1.20
N VAL A 41 -18.33 0.23 -0.38
CA VAL A 41 -18.20 1.69 -0.35
C VAL A 41 -16.77 2.11 0.01
N ILE A 42 -16.17 1.50 1.02
CA ILE A 42 -14.76 1.79 1.39
C ILE A 42 -13.81 1.44 0.24
N LEU A 43 -13.97 0.27 -0.39
CA LEU A 43 -13.15 -0.15 -1.53
C LEU A 43 -13.27 0.83 -2.72
N LYS A 44 -14.46 1.39 -2.93
CA LYS A 44 -14.72 2.40 -3.98
C LYS A 44 -14.09 3.74 -3.65
N VAL A 45 -14.24 4.25 -2.42
CA VAL A 45 -13.77 5.58 -2.03
C VAL A 45 -12.25 5.62 -1.87
N VAL A 46 -11.69 4.68 -1.10
CA VAL A 46 -10.26 4.69 -0.74
C VAL A 46 -9.40 4.10 -1.85
N PHE A 47 -9.83 2.99 -2.45
CA PHE A 47 -9.04 2.26 -3.44
C PHE A 47 -9.47 2.52 -4.89
N ARG A 48 -10.49 3.35 -5.10
CA ARG A 48 -11.00 3.72 -6.43
C ARG A 48 -11.42 2.51 -7.26
N MET A 49 -11.87 1.44 -6.61
CA MET A 49 -12.37 0.25 -7.28
C MET A 49 -13.75 0.51 -7.89
N SER A 50 -14.03 -0.13 -9.03
CA SER A 50 -15.41 -0.28 -9.50
C SER A 50 -16.20 -1.14 -8.51
N GLU A 51 -17.53 -0.98 -8.52
CA GLU A 51 -18.43 -1.75 -7.67
C GLU A 51 -18.28 -3.26 -7.88
N GLU A 52 -18.20 -3.71 -9.13
CA GLU A 52 -18.01 -5.11 -9.49
C GLU A 52 -16.69 -5.69 -8.93
N THR A 53 -15.59 -4.93 -9.03
CA THR A 53 -14.30 -5.35 -8.49
C THR A 53 -14.30 -5.33 -6.96
N GLY A 54 -14.89 -4.30 -6.36
CA GLY A 54 -15.07 -4.21 -4.90
C GLY A 54 -15.88 -5.39 -4.35
N TYR A 55 -16.96 -5.78 -5.03
CA TYR A 55 -17.75 -6.95 -4.67
C TYR A 55 -16.93 -8.24 -4.72
N ARG A 56 -16.13 -8.45 -5.77
CA ARG A 56 -15.23 -9.63 -5.86
C ARG A 56 -14.21 -9.68 -4.73
N VAL A 57 -13.57 -8.55 -4.43
CA VAL A 57 -12.58 -8.44 -3.34
C VAL A 57 -13.23 -8.73 -1.99
N MET A 58 -14.37 -8.08 -1.71
CA MET A 58 -15.14 -8.29 -0.48
C MET A 58 -15.57 -9.76 -0.33
N MET A 59 -16.15 -10.36 -1.37
CA MET A 59 -16.58 -11.76 -1.33
C MET A 59 -15.41 -12.75 -1.17
N THR A 60 -14.24 -12.40 -1.71
CA THR A 60 -13.03 -13.21 -1.53
C THR A 60 -12.58 -13.18 -0.08
N ALA A 61 -12.52 -11.99 0.54
CA ALA A 61 -12.21 -11.87 1.96
C ALA A 61 -13.23 -12.63 2.82
N HIS A 62 -14.52 -12.49 2.53
CA HIS A 62 -15.58 -13.18 3.24
C HIS A 62 -15.44 -14.71 3.23
N LYS A 63 -15.04 -15.28 2.08
CA LYS A 63 -14.90 -16.74 1.94
C LYS A 63 -13.57 -17.28 2.45
N LEU A 64 -12.49 -16.50 2.32
CA LEU A 64 -11.11 -16.97 2.55
C LEU A 64 -10.45 -16.35 3.78
N GLY A 65 -11.17 -15.49 4.51
CA GLY A 65 -10.67 -14.76 5.68
C GLY A 65 -9.96 -13.44 5.33
N SER A 66 -9.40 -13.31 4.12
CA SER A 66 -8.75 -12.07 3.67
C SER A 66 -8.64 -11.97 2.15
N CYS A 67 -8.33 -10.78 1.64
CA CYS A 67 -8.08 -10.55 0.21
C CYS A 67 -7.08 -9.41 -0.02
N VAL A 68 -6.13 -9.59 -0.93
CA VAL A 68 -5.25 -8.50 -1.39
C VAL A 68 -6.06 -7.51 -2.21
N VAL A 69 -6.01 -6.24 -1.80
CA VAL A 69 -6.75 -5.13 -2.41
C VAL A 69 -5.90 -4.44 -3.48
N VAL A 70 -4.66 -4.09 -3.14
CA VAL A 70 -3.72 -3.41 -4.04
C VAL A 70 -2.28 -3.71 -3.62
N ILE A 71 -1.36 -3.62 -4.58
CA ILE A 71 0.07 -3.63 -4.34
C ILE A 71 0.65 -2.28 -4.75
N CYS A 72 1.30 -1.58 -3.84
CA CYS A 72 1.84 -0.25 -4.09
C CYS A 72 3.03 0.07 -3.18
N ALA A 73 3.65 1.25 -3.36
CA ALA A 73 4.74 1.67 -2.49
C ALA A 73 4.29 1.76 -1.03
N ARG A 74 5.16 1.38 -0.08
CA ARG A 74 4.87 1.29 1.35
C ARG A 74 4.04 2.45 1.89
N ASP A 75 4.49 3.68 1.67
CA ASP A 75 3.87 4.85 2.28
C ASP A 75 2.43 5.08 1.75
N ILE A 76 2.16 4.69 0.50
CA ILE A 76 0.82 4.70 -0.10
C ILE A 76 -0.04 3.59 0.51
N ALA A 77 0.53 2.39 0.67
CA ALA A 77 -0.16 1.25 1.26
C ALA A 77 -0.62 1.56 2.70
N GLU A 78 0.30 2.06 3.54
CA GLU A 78 0.03 2.46 4.92
C GLU A 78 -1.03 3.57 5.00
N THR A 79 -0.92 4.59 4.14
CA THR A 79 -1.90 5.69 4.09
C THR A 79 -3.30 5.19 3.74
N LYS A 80 -3.44 4.37 2.69
CA LYS A 80 -4.74 3.84 2.26
C LYS A 80 -5.34 2.87 3.27
N ALA A 81 -4.54 1.99 3.86
CA ALA A 81 -4.99 1.09 4.90
C ALA A 81 -5.54 1.88 6.10
N LYS A 82 -4.80 2.90 6.56
CA LYS A 82 -5.23 3.76 7.66
C LYS A 82 -6.54 4.51 7.33
N GLU A 83 -6.64 5.11 6.15
CA GLU A 83 -7.85 5.83 5.71
C GLU A 83 -9.10 4.93 5.74
N GLY A 84 -9.00 3.69 5.24
CA GLY A 84 -10.11 2.74 5.28
C GLY A 84 -10.50 2.32 6.70
N ILE A 85 -9.52 2.13 7.59
CA ILE A 85 -9.76 1.81 9.00
C ILE A 85 -10.42 2.97 9.73
N ASP A 86 -9.95 4.20 9.51
CA ASP A 86 -10.48 5.38 10.20
C ASP A 86 -11.93 5.64 9.79
N LEU A 87 -12.28 5.53 8.50
CA LEU A 87 -13.67 5.60 8.02
C LEU A 87 -14.57 4.52 8.63
N ALA A 88 -14.06 3.29 8.78
CA ALA A 88 -14.83 2.22 9.41
C ALA A 88 -15.06 2.47 10.90
N LYS A 89 -14.04 2.97 11.61
CA LYS A 89 -14.14 3.34 13.02
C LYS A 89 -15.13 4.47 13.27
N GLU A 90 -15.14 5.50 12.42
CA GLU A 90 -16.12 6.59 12.48
C GLU A 90 -17.57 6.09 12.38
N MET A 91 -17.76 5.00 11.63
CA MET A 91 -19.06 4.34 11.47
C MET A 91 -19.32 3.23 12.49
N GLY A 92 -18.41 3.01 13.45
CA GLY A 92 -18.55 2.01 14.51
C GLY A 92 -18.30 0.57 14.07
N PHE A 93 -17.67 0.34 12.93
CA PHE A 93 -17.39 -1.00 12.40
C PHE A 93 -15.95 -1.44 12.68
N PRO A 94 -15.71 -2.75 12.94
CA PRO A 94 -14.38 -3.28 13.23
C PRO A 94 -13.57 -3.63 11.97
N LEU A 95 -13.93 -3.09 10.80
CA LEU A 95 -13.26 -3.39 9.53
C LEU A 95 -11.76 -3.09 9.61
N MET A 96 -10.93 -4.04 9.17
CA MET A 96 -9.48 -3.93 9.24
C MET A 96 -8.81 -4.07 7.86
N PHE A 97 -7.77 -3.26 7.68
CA PHE A 97 -6.79 -3.42 6.62
C PHE A 97 -5.41 -3.67 7.22
N THR A 98 -4.62 -4.55 6.63
CA THR A 98 -3.21 -4.75 7.01
C THR A 98 -2.30 -4.49 5.82
N THR A 99 -1.01 -4.27 6.09
CA THR A 99 0.01 -4.09 5.06
C THR A 99 1.20 -4.99 5.32
N GLU A 100 1.72 -5.61 4.27
CA GLU A 100 2.94 -6.43 4.34
C GLU A 100 3.80 -6.26 3.08
N PRO A 101 5.12 -6.46 3.15
CA PRO A 101 5.98 -6.43 1.97
C PRO A 101 5.50 -7.43 0.90
N GLU A 102 5.60 -7.03 -0.37
CA GLU A 102 5.54 -7.95 -1.49
C GLU A 102 6.83 -8.80 -1.53
N GLU A 103 6.70 -10.11 -1.70
CA GLU A 103 7.82 -11.07 -1.80
C GLU A 103 8.57 -10.94 -3.13
#